data_AF-A0A3M9ZLQ7-F1
#
_entry.id   AF-A0A3M9ZLQ7-F1
#
_cell.length_a   1.000
_cell.length_b   1.000
_cell.length_c   1.000
_cell.angle_alpha   90.00
_cell.angle_beta   90.00
_cell.angle_gamma   90.00
#
_symmetry.space_group_name_H-M   'P 1'
#
loop_
_entity.id
_entity.type
_entity.pdbx_description
1 polymer ?
#
loop_
_entity_poly.entity_id
_entity_poly.type
_entity_poly.pdbx_seq_one_letter_code
_entity_poly.pdbx_strand_id
1 'polypeptide(L)'
;MDRRVRERLEEKISEATGRRAELVEIADAVGRGAVTPYAMLAGMLYNSFYYQTRRVCGRDPTRAEVREFVDMLGARGPDLERALDR
;
A
#
# COMPACT_ATOMS: atom_id res chain seq x y z
N MET A 1 -9.23 2.47 -12.45
CA MET A 1 -8.93 3.56 -11.52
C MET A 1 -8.37 4.69 -12.36
N ASP A 2 -8.52 5.94 -11.93
CA ASP A 2 -7.89 7.07 -12.64
C ASP A 2 -6.39 6.83 -12.74
N ARG A 3 -5.81 7.09 -13.93
CA ARG A 3 -4.40 6.85 -14.22
C ARG A 3 -3.48 7.56 -13.21
N ARG A 4 -3.82 8.78 -12.80
CA ARG A 4 -3.03 9.56 -11.84
C ARG A 4 -3.04 8.93 -10.45
N VAL A 5 -4.16 8.29 -10.07
CA VAL A 5 -4.25 7.53 -8.81
C VAL A 5 -3.34 6.31 -8.88
N ARG A 6 -3.35 5.60 -10.01
CA ARG A 6 -2.47 4.44 -10.24
C ARG A 6 -1.00 4.82 -10.14
N GLU A 7 -0.57 5.84 -10.87
CA GLU A 7 0.83 6.31 -10.87
C GLU A 7 1.30 6.66 -9.44
N ARG A 8 0.46 7.36 -8.66
CA ARG A 8 0.77 7.68 -7.26
C ARG A 8 0.87 6.46 -6.34
N LEU A 9 0.09 5.41 -6.60
CA LEU A 9 0.19 4.17 -5.84
C LEU A 9 1.46 3.40 -6.17
N GLU A 10 1.89 3.40 -7.44
CA GLU A 10 3.15 2.77 -7.84
C GLU A 10 4.36 3.47 -7.22
N GLU A 11 4.39 4.81 -7.23
CA GLU A 11 5.39 5.60 -6.48
C GLU A 11 5.40 5.21 -5.00
N LYS A 12 4.21 5.13 -4.37
CA LYS A 12 4.08 4.80 -2.95
C LYS A 12 4.61 3.40 -2.62
N ILE A 13 4.37 2.42 -3.50
CA ILE A 13 4.90 1.07 -3.36
C ILE A 13 6.43 1.10 -3.38
N SER A 14 7.02 1.79 -4.37
CA SER A 14 8.48 1.93 -4.48
C SER A 14 9.08 2.59 -3.23
N GLU A 15 8.52 3.70 -2.76
CA GLU A 15 8.99 4.38 -1.56
C GLU A 15 8.87 3.53 -0.29
N ALA A 16 7.79 2.76 -0.16
CA ALA A 16 7.54 1.98 1.05
C ALA A 16 8.50 0.79 1.17
N THR A 17 8.89 0.19 0.04
CA THR A 17 9.96 -0.83 0.04
C THR A 17 11.31 -0.27 0.49
N GLY A 18 11.59 1.02 0.25
CA GLY A 18 12.78 1.71 0.75
C GLY A 18 12.75 2.05 2.25
N ARG A 19 11.59 1.94 2.91
CA ARG A 19 11.37 2.28 4.33
C ARG A 19 11.22 1.05 5.23
N ARG A 20 11.67 -0.12 4.78
CA ARG A 20 11.53 -1.37 5.52
C ARG A 20 12.01 -1.26 6.98
N ALA A 21 13.20 -0.71 7.21
CA ALA A 21 13.78 -0.61 8.56
C ALA A 21 12.85 0.13 9.52
N GLU A 22 12.28 1.26 9.08
CA GLU A 22 11.32 2.05 9.85
C GLU A 22 10.04 1.24 10.14
N LEU A 23 9.53 0.47 9.17
CA LEU A 23 8.37 -0.39 9.37
C LEU A 23 8.62 -1.50 10.39
N VAL A 24 9.82 -2.10 10.38
CA VAL A 24 10.22 -3.12 11.36
C VAL A 24 10.36 -2.51 12.75
N GLU A 25 10.98 -1.34 12.87
CA GLU A 25 11.11 -0.63 14.15
C GLU A 25 9.74 -0.26 14.75
N ILE A 26 8.81 0.23 13.92
CA ILE A 26 7.44 0.53 14.36
C ILE A 26 6.73 -0.76 14.80
N ALA A 27 6.84 -1.84 14.02
CA ALA A 27 6.23 -3.12 14.37
C ALA A 27 6.76 -3.66 15.70
N ASP A 28 8.07 -3.58 15.93
CA ASP A 28 8.71 -3.96 17.19
C ASP A 28 8.24 -3.08 18.36
N ALA A 29 8.09 -1.76 18.15
CA ALA A 29 7.65 -0.82 19.17
C ALA A 29 6.17 -1.02 19.57
N VAL A 30 5.31 -1.38 18.62
CA VAL A 30 3.89 -1.72 18.89
C VAL A 30 3.77 -3.07 19.62
N GLY A 31 4.78 -3.92 19.50
CA GLY A 31 4.87 -5.21 20.15
C GLY A 31 5.02 -6.33 19.13
N ARG A 32 6.04 -7.17 19.32
CA ARG A 32 6.35 -8.28 18.41
C ARG A 32 5.11 -9.14 18.16
N GLY A 33 4.73 -9.27 16.89
CA GLY A 33 3.59 -10.07 16.45
C GLY A 33 2.22 -9.38 16.49
N ALA A 34 2.12 -8.17 17.06
CA ALA A 34 0.88 -7.39 17.02
C ALA A 34 0.57 -6.86 15.61
N VAL A 35 1.62 -6.46 14.89
CA VAL A 35 1.52 -5.92 13.52
C VAL A 35 2.73 -6.41 12.73
N THR A 36 2.50 -6.81 11.47
CA THR A 36 3.60 -7.12 10.54
C THR A 36 3.89 -5.92 9.63
N PRO A 37 5.15 -5.73 9.18
CA PRO A 37 5.46 -4.71 8.17
C PRO A 37 4.59 -4.81 6.92
N TYR A 38 4.21 -6.04 6.53
CA TYR A 38 3.30 -6.29 5.43
C TYR A 38 1.88 -5.75 5.69
N ALA A 39 1.33 -6.00 6.88
CA ALA A 39 0.03 -5.46 7.27
C ALA A 39 0.03 -3.92 7.30
N MET A 40 1.12 -3.31 7.77
CA MET A 40 1.28 -1.85 7.71
C MET A 40 1.30 -1.34 6.27
N LEU A 41 2.07 -2.00 5.39
CA LEU A 41 2.14 -1.63 3.98
C LEU A 41 0.77 -1.70 3.30
N ALA A 42 0.04 -2.80 3.50
CA ALA A 42 -1.32 -2.94 2.97
C ALA A 42 -2.24 -1.81 3.46
N GLY A 43 -2.17 -1.46 4.74
CA GLY A 43 -2.92 -0.34 5.32
C GLY A 43 -2.54 1.03 4.72
N MET A 44 -1.24 1.29 4.54
CA MET A 44 -0.75 2.53 3.93
C MET A 44 -1.17 2.68 2.47
N LEU A 45 -1.14 1.58 1.71
CA LEU A 45 -1.58 1.56 0.31
C LEU A 45 -3.10 1.73 0.20
N TYR A 46 -3.87 1.05 1.06
CA TYR A 46 -5.32 1.22 1.13
C TYR A 46 -5.69 2.68 1.45
N ASN A 47 -5.05 3.27 2.46
CA ASN A 47 -5.27 4.67 2.83
C ASN A 47 -4.90 5.62 1.68
N SER A 48 -3.76 5.39 1.03
CA SER A 48 -3.32 6.19 -0.12
C SER A 48 -4.29 6.09 -1.28
N PHE A 49 -4.82 4.90 -1.57
CA PHE A 49 -5.78 4.70 -2.66
C PHE A 49 -7.07 5.49 -2.44
N TYR A 50 -7.68 5.41 -1.26
CA TYR A 50 -8.88 6.18 -0.94
C TYR A 50 -8.59 7.69 -0.96
N TYR A 51 -7.50 8.11 -0.35
CA TYR A 51 -7.12 9.53 -0.31
C TYR A 51 -6.89 10.10 -1.71
N GLN A 52 -6.10 9.43 -2.55
CA GLN A 52 -5.79 9.90 -3.90
C GLN A 52 -7.04 9.86 -4.78
N THR A 53 -7.91 8.86 -4.64
CA THR A 53 -9.17 8.81 -5.39
C THR A 53 -10.07 10.00 -5.04
N ARG A 54 -10.21 10.34 -3.75
CA ARG A 54 -10.95 11.53 -3.32
C ARG A 54 -10.33 12.81 -3.85
N ARG A 55 -9.01 12.94 -3.76
CA ARG A 55 -8.27 14.14 -4.20
C ARG A 55 -8.34 14.36 -5.71
N VAL A 56 -8.23 13.30 -6.49
CA VAL A 56 -8.13 13.37 -7.96
C VAL A 56 -9.52 13.36 -8.62
N CYS A 57 -10.44 12.55 -8.09
CA CYS A 57 -11.75 12.31 -8.70
C CYS A 57 -12.90 13.04 -7.97
N GLY A 58 -12.67 13.63 -6.80
CA GLY A 58 -13.69 14.31 -6.01
C GLY A 58 -14.75 13.40 -5.39
N ARG A 59 -14.51 12.08 -5.36
CA ARG A 59 -15.46 11.06 -4.87
C ARG A 59 -14.72 9.88 -4.25
N ASP A 60 -15.46 9.03 -3.54
CA ASP A 60 -14.95 7.73 -3.12
C ASP A 60 -14.70 6.78 -4.31
N PRO A 61 -13.82 5.79 -4.16
CA PRO A 61 -13.61 4.77 -5.18
C PRO A 61 -14.87 3.94 -5.42
N THR A 62 -15.15 3.63 -6.68
CA THR A 62 -16.20 2.70 -7.06
C THR A 62 -15.77 1.26 -6.79
N ARG A 63 -16.73 0.33 -6.69
CA ARG A 63 -16.43 -1.12 -6.58
C ARG A 63 -15.56 -1.66 -7.72
N ALA A 64 -15.63 -1.06 -8.92
CA ALA A 64 -14.76 -1.45 -10.03
C ALA A 64 -13.31 -1.02 -9.77
N GLU A 65 -13.11 0.20 -9.29
CA GLU A 65 -11.78 0.72 -8.94
C GLU A 65 -11.17 0.01 -7.74
N VAL A 66 -11.98 -0.38 -6.74
CA VAL A 66 -11.51 -1.22 -5.63
C VAL A 66 -11.02 -2.59 -6.13
N ARG A 67 -11.74 -3.23 -7.05
CA ARG A 67 -11.31 -4.51 -7.64
C ARG A 67 -9.98 -4.35 -8.38
N GLU A 68 -9.87 -3.32 -9.20
CA GLU A 68 -8.62 -3.04 -9.92
C GLU A 68 -7.44 -2.73 -8.98
N PHE A 69 -7.70 -2.09 -7.84
CA PHE A 69 -6.69 -1.90 -6.79
C PHE A 69 -6.26 -3.24 -6.16
N VAL A 70 -7.20 -4.12 -5.84
CA VAL A 70 -6.91 -5.46 -5.31
C VAL A 70 -6.11 -6.29 -6.32
N ASP A 71 -6.49 -6.28 -7.59
CA ASP A 71 -5.78 -6.99 -8.66
C ASP A 71 -4.34 -6.47 -8.82
N MET A 72 -4.16 -5.14 -8.73
CA MET A 72 -2.84 -4.52 -8.75
C MET A 72 -1.97 -4.98 -7.58
N LEU A 73 -2.52 -5.05 -6.36
CA LEU A 73 -1.78 -5.55 -5.20
C LEU A 73 -1.47 -7.05 -5.32
N GLY A 74 -2.42 -7.86 -5.79
CA GLY A 74 -2.22 -9.29 -6.00
C GLY A 74 -1.09 -9.57 -6.99
N ALA A 75 -1.01 -8.80 -8.08
CA ALA A 75 0.06 -8.91 -9.06
C ALA A 75 1.45 -8.48 -8.52
N ARG A 76 1.48 -7.68 -7.45
CA ARG A 76 2.71 -7.19 -6.80
C ARG A 76 3.04 -7.91 -5.50
N GLY A 77 2.15 -8.79 -5.00
CA GLY A 77 2.31 -9.51 -3.73
C GLY A 77 3.70 -10.15 -3.55
N PRO A 78 4.20 -10.93 -4.53
CA PRO A 78 5.52 -11.54 -4.44
C PRO A 78 6.69 -10.55 -4.37
N ASP A 79 6.56 -9.37 -5.00
CA ASP A 79 7.59 -8.33 -4.94
C ASP A 79 7.60 -7.64 -3.57
N LEU A 80 6.41 -7.38 -3.03
CA LEU A 80 6.24 -6.77 -1.71
C LEU A 80 6.75 -7.68 -0.59
N GLU A 81 6.46 -8.97 -0.68
CA GLU A 81 6.95 -10.00 0.26
C GLU A 81 8.49 -10.06 0.24
N ARG A 82 9.09 -10.21 -0.94
CA ARG A 82 10.57 -10.20 -1.10
C ARG A 82 11.23 -8.93 -0.60
N ALA A 83 10.59 -7.77 -0.77
CA ALA A 83 11.13 -6.50 -0.33
C ALA A 83 11.09 -6.34 1.20
N LEU A 84 10.20 -7.05 1.89
CA LEU A 84 10.03 -6.98 3.33
C LEU A 84 10.67 -8.16 4.10
N ASP A 85 11.06 -9.24 3.41
CA ASP A 85 11.73 -10.39 4.02
C ASP A 85 13.27 -10.31 4.04
N ARG A 86 13.87 -9.28 3.43
CA ARG A 86 15.32 -9.02 3.45
C ARG A 86 15.70 -8.02 4.53
#